data_AF-A0A8D1QU97-F1
#
_entry.id   AF-A0A8D1QU97-F1
#
_cell.length_a   1.000
_cell.length_b   1.000
_cell.length_c   1.000
_cell.angle_alpha   90.00
_cell.angle_beta   90.00
_cell.angle_gamma   90.00
#
_symmetry.space_group_name_H-M   'P 1'
#
loop_
_entity.id
_entity.type
_entity.pdbx_description
1 polymer ?
#
loop_
_entity_poly.entity_id
_entity_poly.type
_entity_poly.pdbx_seq_one_letter_code
_entity_poly.pdbx_strand_id
1 'polypeptide(L)'
;MTRVDLRNYLERIYNVPVAAVRTRVQYGSNRRRDHRNIRIKKPDYKVAYVQLALGQTFTFPDLFPERKGASVDVDVRDQVLEDQRQKHSPDPRRGGVPGWFGL
;
A
#
# COMPACT_ATOMS: atom_id res chain seq x y z
N MET A 1 19.00 -14.10 13.93
CA MET A 1 19.70 -12.91 13.44
C MET A 1 20.21 -12.05 14.60
N THR A 2 21.52 -12.09 14.79
CA THR A 2 22.30 -11.23 15.69
C THR A 2 22.86 -10.03 14.92
N ARG A 3 23.55 -9.14 15.63
CA ARG A 3 24.25 -7.98 15.02
C ARG A 3 25.36 -8.42 14.06
N VAL A 4 26.09 -9.47 14.42
CA VAL A 4 27.20 -10.01 13.60
C VAL A 4 26.66 -10.67 12.34
N ASP A 5 25.57 -11.45 12.47
CA ASP A 5 24.93 -12.08 11.30
C ASP A 5 24.49 -11.04 10.28
N LEU A 6 23.83 -9.96 10.73
CA LEU A 6 23.38 -8.88 9.85
C LEU A 6 24.53 -8.19 9.13
N ARG A 7 25.62 -7.91 9.84
CA ARG A 7 26.82 -7.31 9.25
C ARG A 7 27.39 -8.20 8.14
N ASN A 8 27.64 -9.47 8.46
CA ASN A 8 28.19 -10.43 7.50
C ASN A 8 27.27 -10.64 6.31
N TYR A 9 25.95 -10.67 6.53
CA TYR A 9 24.95 -10.85 5.48
C TYR A 9 24.97 -9.67 4.48
N LEU A 10 24.98 -8.43 4.98
CA LEU A 10 25.00 -7.23 4.14
C LEU A 10 26.35 -7.04 3.43
N GLU A 11 27.46 -7.30 4.11
CA GLU A 11 28.80 -7.18 3.53
C GLU A 11 29.06 -8.25 2.46
N ARG A 12 28.64 -9.50 2.67
CA ARG A 12 28.97 -10.61 1.75
C ARG A 12 28.03 -10.76 0.56
N ILE A 13 26.73 -10.51 0.74
CA ILE A 13 25.74 -10.73 -0.32
C ILE A 13 25.52 -9.44 -1.12
N TYR A 14 25.45 -8.31 -0.43
CA TYR A 14 25.12 -7.02 -1.04
C TYR A 14 26.31 -6.07 -1.16
N ASN A 15 27.50 -6.47 -0.68
CA ASN A 15 28.73 -5.67 -0.71
C ASN A 15 28.56 -4.28 -0.07
N VAL A 16 27.72 -4.17 0.96
CA VAL A 16 27.45 -2.91 1.65
C VAL A 16 28.41 -2.74 2.82
N PRO A 17 29.22 -1.65 2.89
CA PRO A 17 30.15 -1.45 3.99
C PRO A 17 29.41 -0.92 5.23
N VAL A 18 29.42 -1.69 6.31
CA VAL A 18 28.66 -1.38 7.55
C VAL A 18 29.60 -0.96 8.68
N ALA A 19 29.36 0.21 9.27
CA ALA A 19 30.13 0.72 10.41
C ALA A 19 29.57 0.21 11.75
N ALA A 20 28.26 0.27 11.95
CA ALA A 20 27.62 -0.14 13.20
C ALA A 20 26.21 -0.68 12.97
N VAL A 21 25.80 -1.65 13.79
CA VAL A 21 24.46 -2.26 13.79
C VAL A 21 23.88 -2.22 15.19
N ARG A 22 22.69 -1.64 15.35
CA ARG A 22 21.93 -1.63 16.60
C ARG A 22 20.58 -2.31 16.38
N THR A 23 20.26 -3.32 17.17
CA THR A 23 19.00 -4.06 17.04
C THR A 23 18.12 -3.89 18.26
N ARG A 24 16.81 -3.82 18.07
CA ARG A 24 15.80 -3.88 19.14
C ARG A 24 14.68 -4.84 18.77
N VAL A 25 14.06 -5.45 19.79
CA VAL A 25 12.85 -6.25 19.60
C VAL A 25 11.64 -5.32 19.71
N GLN A 26 10.77 -5.35 18.71
CA GLN A 26 9.54 -4.55 18.66
C GLN A 26 8.34 -5.45 18.94
N TYR A 27 7.62 -5.14 20.02
CA TYR A 27 6.39 -5.83 20.37
C TYR A 27 5.24 -5.37 19.46
N GLY A 28 4.55 -6.32 18.86
CA GLY A 28 3.33 -6.14 18.09
C GLY A 28 2.12 -5.93 19.01
N SER A 29 1.15 -5.12 18.60
CA SER A 29 -0.06 -4.89 19.40
C SER A 29 -0.85 -6.19 19.63
N ASN A 30 -1.38 -6.36 20.84
CA ASN A 30 -2.30 -7.45 21.21
C ASN A 30 -3.67 -6.92 21.66
N ARG A 31 -4.04 -5.71 21.20
CA ARG A 31 -5.27 -5.02 21.62
C ARG A 31 -6.48 -5.43 20.79
N ARG A 32 -6.27 -5.77 19.50
CA ARG A 32 -7.36 -6.11 18.58
C ARG A 32 -8.06 -7.38 19.05
N ARG A 33 -9.38 -7.40 18.92
CA ARG A 33 -10.20 -8.59 19.16
C ARG A 33 -11.01 -8.93 17.93
N ASP A 34 -11.36 -10.20 17.83
CA ASP A 34 -12.26 -10.71 16.81
C ASP A 34 -13.74 -10.59 17.23
N HIS A 35 -14.65 -10.90 16.32
CA HIS A 35 -16.09 -10.94 16.57
C HIS A 35 -16.51 -11.90 17.71
N ARG A 36 -15.66 -12.89 18.03
CA ARG A 36 -15.81 -13.81 19.19
C ARG A 36 -15.13 -13.32 20.47
N ASN A 37 -14.72 -12.05 20.52
CA ASN A 37 -13.99 -11.45 21.64
C ASN A 37 -12.61 -12.09 21.92
N ILE A 38 -12.03 -12.84 20.96
CA ILE A 38 -10.70 -13.45 21.06
C ILE A 38 -9.63 -12.42 20.66
N ARG A 39 -8.53 -12.31 21.42
CA ARG A 39 -7.43 -11.37 21.10
C ARG A 39 -6.65 -11.84 19.88
N ILE A 40 -6.40 -10.93 18.95
CA ILE A 40 -5.57 -11.15 17.77
C ILE A 40 -4.24 -10.42 17.97
N LYS A 41 -3.17 -11.20 18.13
CA LYS A 41 -1.81 -10.73 18.33
C LYS A 41 -1.14 -10.41 17.00
N LYS A 42 -0.67 -9.17 16.82
CA LYS A 42 0.27 -8.84 15.75
C LYS A 42 1.63 -9.48 16.06
N PRO A 43 2.30 -10.08 15.06
CA PRO A 43 3.59 -10.73 15.29
C PRO A 43 4.63 -9.73 15.79
N ASP A 44 5.46 -10.19 16.72
CA ASP A 44 6.63 -9.45 17.17
C ASP A 44 7.72 -9.57 16.12
N TYR A 45 8.50 -8.49 15.92
CA TYR A 45 9.58 -8.47 14.93
C TYR A 45 10.81 -7.75 15.49
N LYS A 46 11.96 -8.00 14.87
CA LYS A 46 13.22 -7.36 15.25
C LYS A 46 13.56 -6.25 14.26
N VAL A 47 13.86 -5.07 14.77
CA VAL A 47 14.30 -3.91 13.97
C VAL A 47 15.80 -3.76 14.09
N ALA A 48 16.47 -3.47 12.97
CA ALA A 48 17.88 -3.13 12.92
C ALA A 48 18.08 -1.71 12.38
N TYR A 49 18.92 -0.94 13.05
CA TYR A 49 19.44 0.34 12.59
C TYR A 49 20.89 0.12 12.18
N VAL A 50 21.20 0.43 10.93
CA VAL A 50 22.50 0.20 10.31
C VAL A 50 23.09 1.54 9.91
N GLN A 51 24.34 1.78 10.29
CA GLN A 51 25.12 2.94 9.87
C GLN A 51 26.10 2.50 8.80
N LEU A 52 26.04 3.14 7.63
CA LEU A 52 26.99 2.92 6.54
C LEU A 52 28.37 3.44 6.93
N ALA A 53 29.41 2.76 6.47
CA ALA A 53 30.77 3.27 6.56
C ALA A 53 31.06 4.29 5.44
N LEU A 54 32.23 4.93 5.50
CA LEU A 54 32.77 5.79 4.44
C LEU A 54 31.96 7.07 4.13
N GLY A 55 31.11 7.52 5.04
CA GLY A 55 30.35 8.76 4.88
C GLY A 55 29.29 8.70 3.78
N GLN A 56 28.94 7.50 3.31
CA GLN A 56 27.88 7.31 2.32
C GLN A 56 26.52 7.68 2.91
N THR A 57 25.70 8.34 2.11
CA THR A 57 24.32 8.69 2.48
C THR A 57 23.36 7.79 1.73
N PHE A 58 22.30 7.38 2.42
CA PHE A 58 21.22 6.59 1.85
C PHE A 58 19.90 7.26 2.18
N THR A 59 19.11 7.54 1.16
CA THR A 59 17.73 8.03 1.28
C THR A 59 16.81 6.93 0.76
N PHE A 60 15.73 6.67 1.49
CA PHE A 60 14.75 5.69 1.04
C PHE A 60 14.05 6.26 -0.21
N PRO A 61 14.13 5.59 -1.37
CA PRO A 61 13.53 6.09 -2.59
C PRO A 61 12.01 6.04 -2.52
N ASP A 62 11.34 6.89 -3.28
CA ASP A 62 9.90 6.75 -3.49
C ASP A 62 9.62 5.55 -4.41
N LEU A 63 9.02 4.51 -3.82
CA LEU A 63 8.66 3.28 -4.53
C LEU A 63 7.33 3.41 -5.28
N PHE A 64 6.52 4.43 -4.98
CA PHE A 64 5.18 4.60 -5.52
C PHE A 64 5.00 6.00 -6.12
N PRO A 65 5.78 6.35 -7.16
CA PRO A 65 5.62 7.62 -7.84
C PRO A 65 4.24 7.70 -8.48
N GLU A 66 3.72 8.92 -8.61
CA GLU A 66 2.47 9.16 -9.32
C GLU A 66 2.56 8.60 -10.74
N ARG A 67 1.61 7.74 -11.10
CA ARG A 67 1.60 7.05 -12.40
C ARG A 67 1.46 8.07 -13.53
N LYS A 68 2.41 8.09 -14.44
CA LYS A 68 2.29 8.79 -15.74
C LYS A 68 1.63 7.84 -16.74
N GLY A 69 0.29 7.86 -16.82
CA GLY A 69 -0.46 7.17 -17.86
C GLY A 69 -1.79 6.56 -17.39
N ALA A 70 -2.82 6.75 -18.21
CA ALA A 70 -4.11 6.08 -18.10
C ALA A 70 -3.91 4.56 -18.20
N SER A 71 -4.22 3.81 -17.14
CA SER A 71 -4.32 2.35 -17.17
C SER A 71 -5.47 1.91 -18.08
N VAL A 72 -5.40 0.71 -18.66
CA VAL A 72 -6.48 0.09 -19.49
C VAL A 72 -7.86 0.11 -18.80
N ASP A 73 -7.90 0.16 -17.46
CA ASP A 73 -9.12 0.36 -16.67
C ASP A 73 -9.86 1.69 -16.93
N VAL A 74 -9.24 2.62 -17.65
CA VAL A 74 -9.83 3.92 -18.01
C VAL A 74 -10.95 3.72 -19.04
N ASP A 75 -10.80 2.80 -20.00
CA ASP A 75 -11.85 2.57 -21.01
C ASP A 75 -13.14 2.02 -20.38
N VAL A 76 -13.03 1.10 -19.42
CA VAL A 76 -14.21 0.57 -18.70
C VAL A 76 -14.83 1.63 -17.79
N ARG A 77 -14.01 2.45 -17.14
CA ARG A 77 -14.50 3.56 -16.31
C ARG A 77 -15.19 4.63 -17.15
N ASP A 78 -14.66 4.95 -18.32
CA ASP A 78 -15.18 5.96 -19.21
C ASP A 78 -16.50 5.50 -19.83
N GLN A 79 -16.62 4.23 -20.24
CA GLN A 79 -17.89 3.64 -20.66
C GLN A 79 -18.96 3.70 -19.55
N VAL A 80 -18.60 3.34 -18.31
CA VAL A 80 -19.53 3.43 -17.17
C VAL A 80 -19.92 4.89 -16.88
N LEU A 81 -18.98 5.83 -17.02
CA LEU A 81 -19.23 7.26 -16.82
C LEU A 81 -20.15 7.81 -17.91
N GLU A 82 -19.96 7.40 -19.17
CA GLU A 82 -20.80 7.77 -20.30
C GLU A 82 -22.20 7.18 -20.20
N ASP A 83 -22.32 5.91 -19.82
CA ASP A 83 -23.62 5.28 -19.54
C ASP A 83 -24.37 6.00 -18.41
N GLN A 84 -23.66 6.45 -17.37
CA GLN A 84 -24.27 7.28 -16.32
C GLN A 84 -24.69 8.64 -16.86
N ARG A 85 -23.84 9.30 -17.69
CA ARG A 85 -24.14 10.58 -18.34
C ARG A 85 -25.35 10.51 -19.27
N GLN A 86 -25.51 9.42 -20.02
CA GLN A 86 -26.67 9.17 -20.88
C GLN A 86 -27.94 8.90 -20.08
N LYS A 87 -27.82 8.42 -18.84
CA LYS A 87 -28.96 8.17 -17.93
C LYS A 87 -29.51 9.43 -17.23
N HIS A 88 -28.99 10.62 -17.52
CA HIS A 88 -29.62 11.89 -17.07
C HIS A 88 -30.69 12.31 -18.09
N SER A 89 -31.90 12.77 -17.77
CA SER A 89 -32.60 13.12 -16.53
C SER A 89 -34.04 12.63 -16.71
N PRO A 90 -34.70 12.05 -15.70
CA PRO A 90 -36.14 11.78 -15.79
C PRO A 90 -36.85 13.11 -16.03
N ASP A 91 -37.69 13.17 -17.07
CA ASP A 91 -38.51 14.34 -17.34
C ASP A 91 -39.49 14.52 -16.17
N PRO A 92 -39.43 15.64 -15.40
CA PRO A 92 -40.30 15.85 -14.25
C PRO A 92 -41.79 15.79 -14.60
N ARG A 93 -42.14 16.03 -15.88
CA ARG A 93 -43.53 16.01 -16.37
C ARG A 93 -44.07 14.60 -16.64
N ARG A 94 -43.20 13.57 -16.67
CA ARG A 94 -43.60 12.18 -16.92
C ARG A 94 -44.21 11.48 -15.70
N GLY A 95 -44.24 12.12 -14.53
CA GLY A 95 -44.94 11.57 -13.35
C GLY A 95 -44.47 10.18 -12.90
N GLY A 96 -43.23 9.79 -13.22
CA GLY A 96 -42.68 8.47 -12.90
C GLY A 96 -42.92 7.38 -13.95
N VAL A 97 -43.53 7.68 -15.10
CA VAL A 97 -43.70 6.71 -16.20
C VAL A 97 -42.37 6.47 -16.93
N PRO A 98 -41.94 5.20 -17.15
CA PRO A 98 -40.69 4.88 -17.83
C PRO A 98 -40.64 5.42 -19.27
N GLY A 99 -39.49 5.97 -19.67
CA GLY A 99 -39.29 6.60 -20.99
C GLY A 99 -39.10 5.64 -22.17
N TRP A 100 -39.10 4.33 -21.94
CA TRP A 100 -38.81 3.33 -22.97
C TRP A 100 -40.02 2.91 -23.82
N PHE A 101 -41.25 3.08 -23.32
CA PHE A 101 -42.47 2.83 -24.07
C PHE A 101 -42.74 4.00 -25.03
N GLY A 102 -42.53 3.80 -26.34
CA GLY A 102 -42.75 4.78 -27.40
C GLY A 102 -43.90 4.39 -28.33
N LEU A 103 -45.09 4.18 -27.76
CA LEU A 103 -46.34 4.03 -28.52
C LEU A 103 -46.71 5.32 -29.27
#